data_AF-A0A3L6FXU0-F1
#
_entry.id   AF-A0A3L6FXU0-F1
#
_cell.length_a   1.000
_cell.length_b   1.000
_cell.length_c   1.000
_cell.angle_alpha   90.00
_cell.angle_beta   90.00
_cell.angle_gamma   90.00
#
_symmetry.space_group_name_H-M   'P 1'
#
loop_
_entity.id
_entity.type
_entity.pdbx_description
1 polymer ?
#
loop_
_entity_poly.entity_id
_entity_poly.type
_entity_poly.pdbx_seq_one_letter_code
_entity_poly.pdbx_strand_id
1 'polypeptide(L)' 'MILVAIMAELLEEYTAAMARAVERLLSSAAPRRILPRRVRFLVLRSLPFASPPPPPLALTATPPPPPQAAVLTS' A
#
# COMPACT_ATOMS: atom_id res chain seq x y z
N MET A 1 18.86 39.73 13.64
CA MET A 1 18.36 38.84 14.72
C MET A 1 16.89 39.06 15.02
N ILE A 2 16.42 40.31 15.14
CA ILE A 2 14.98 40.62 15.36
C ILE A 2 14.02 40.02 14.32
N LEU A 3 14.39 40.05 13.03
CA LEU A 3 13.57 39.47 11.95
C LEU A 3 13.35 37.96 12.12
N VAL A 4 14.36 37.24 12.62
CA VAL A 4 14.28 35.80 12.84
C VAL A 4 13.32 35.50 13.99
N ALA A 5 13.34 36.31 15.05
CA ALA A 5 12.41 36.17 16.17
C ALA A 5 10.95 36.39 15.71
N ILE A 6 10.71 37.43 14.91
CA ILE A 6 9.39 37.71 14.33
C ILE A 6 8.93 36.56 13.41
N MET A 7 9.82 36.05 12.56
CA MET A 7 9.51 34.92 11.70
C MET A 7 9.20 33.64 12.49
N ALA A 8 9.91 33.39 13.59
CA ALA A 8 9.69 32.23 14.44
C ALA A 8 8.33 32.30 15.15
N GLU A 9 7.98 33.47 15.69
CA GLU A 9 6.69 33.72 16.34
C GLU A 9 5.51 33.55 15.35
N LEU A 10 5.66 34.07 14.13
CA LEU A 10 4.67 33.88 13.06
C LEU A 10 4.58 32.41 12.59
N LEU A 11 5.71 31.71 12.51
CA LEU A 11 5.76 30.30 12.12
C LEU A 11 5.10 29.40 13.18
N GLU A 12 5.25 29.70 14.46
CA GLU A 12 4.62 28.95 15.54
C GLU A 12 3.10 29.03 15.45
N GLU A 13 2.55 30.24 15.31
CA GLU A 13 1.12 30.45 15.16
C GLU A 13 0.58 29.82 13.85
N TYR A 14 1.34 29.97 12.75
CA TYR A 14 0.99 29.39 11.46
C TYR A 14 1.01 27.85 11.49
N THR A 15 2.04 27.25 12.08
CA THR A 15 2.15 25.79 12.18
C THR A 15 1.10 25.20 13.09
N ALA A 16 0.70 25.88 14.16
CA ALA A 16 -0.43 25.47 15.00
C ALA A 16 -1.76 25.49 14.21
N ALA A 17 -2.00 26.55 13.43
CA ALA A 17 -3.18 26.63 12.56
C ALA A 17 -3.14 25.55 11.46
N MET A 18 -1.98 25.35 10.85
CA MET A 18 -1.75 24.33 9.83
C MET A 18 -1.93 22.92 10.38
N ALA A 19 -1.41 22.64 11.58
CA ALA A 19 -1.58 21.35 12.26
C ALA A 19 -3.05 21.06 12.53
N ARG A 20 -3.83 22.03 13.01
CA ARG A 20 -5.28 21.89 13.21
C ARG A 20 -6.04 21.72 11.89
N ALA A 21 -5.64 22.43 10.84
CA ALA A 21 -6.24 22.29 9.51
C ALA A 21 -5.97 20.90 8.92
N VAL A 22 -4.72 20.44 9.03
CA VAL A 22 -4.27 19.09 8.66
C VAL A 22 -5.02 18.07 9.51
N GLU A 23 -5.10 18.21 10.83
CA GLU A 23 -5.82 17.29 11.71
C GLU A 23 -7.32 17.23 11.41
N ARG A 24 -7.96 18.35 11.04
CA ARG A 24 -9.36 18.35 10.57
C ARG A 24 -9.50 17.67 9.21
N LEU A 25 -8.56 17.89 8.30
CA LEU A 25 -8.56 17.27 6.98
C LEU A 25 -8.30 15.76 7.07
N LEU A 26 -7.38 15.36 7.95
CA LEU A 26 -7.22 13.98 8.36
C LEU A 26 -8.51 13.55 9.03
N SER A 27 -8.95 14.02 10.18
CA SER A 27 -10.17 13.57 10.86
C SER A 27 -11.43 13.45 9.97
N SER A 28 -11.60 14.33 8.98
CA SER A 28 -12.69 14.27 8.00
C SER A 28 -12.46 13.25 6.86
N ALA A 29 -11.22 13.00 6.43
CA ALA A 29 -10.86 11.98 5.43
C ALA A 29 -10.32 10.66 6.03
N ALA A 30 -10.02 10.64 7.32
CA ALA A 30 -9.24 9.69 8.11
C ALA A 30 -9.97 8.40 8.42
N PRO A 31 -11.30 8.37 8.66
CA PRO A 31 -11.98 7.10 8.92
C PRO A 31 -11.74 6.10 7.78
N ARG A 32 -11.39 6.57 6.57
CA ARG A 32 -11.18 5.76 5.38
C ARG A 32 -9.73 5.73 4.85
N ARG A 33 -8.89 6.74 5.12
CA ARG A 33 -7.57 6.91 4.45
C ARG A 33 -6.33 6.66 5.30
N ILE A 34 -6.38 6.64 6.64
CA ILE A 34 -5.13 6.65 7.42
C ILE A 34 -4.29 5.39 7.25
N LEU A 35 -4.88 4.23 6.93
CA LEU A 35 -4.20 3.09 6.31
C LEU A 35 -5.27 2.01 6.04
N PRO A 36 -5.96 2.02 4.89
CA PRO A 36 -6.77 0.86 4.54
C PRO A 36 -5.81 -0.34 4.58
N ARG A 37 -6.16 -1.43 5.29
CA ARG A 37 -5.30 -2.61 5.46
C ARG A 37 -4.60 -3.05 4.17
N ARG A 38 -5.23 -2.77 3.02
CA ARG A 38 -4.73 -2.91 1.65
C ARG A 38 -3.44 -2.13 1.34
N VAL A 39 -3.29 -0.86 1.73
CA VAL A 39 -2.07 -0.07 1.50
C VAL A 39 -0.95 -0.56 2.43
N ARG A 40 -1.26 -0.84 3.70
CA ARG A 40 -0.28 -1.46 4.62
C ARG A 40 0.22 -2.80 4.07
N PHE A 41 -0.70 -3.60 3.51
CA PHE A 41 -0.37 -4.86 2.87
C PHE A 41 0.44 -4.68 1.58
N LEU A 42 0.13 -3.67 0.75
CA LEU A 42 0.90 -3.33 -0.46
C LEU A 42 2.32 -2.90 -0.12
N VAL A 43 2.50 -2.02 0.88
CA VAL A 43 3.82 -1.58 1.35
C VAL A 43 4.61 -2.77 1.89
N LEU A 44 4.00 -3.60 2.76
CA LEU A 44 4.64 -4.79 3.30
C LEU A 44 4.98 -5.84 2.23
N ARG A 45 4.14 -6.02 1.20
CA ARG A 45 4.41 -6.91 0.06
C ARG A 45 5.50 -6.39 -0.87
N SER A 46 5.65 -5.06 -0.98
CA SER A 46 6.66 -4.43 -1.81
C SER A 46 8.05 -4.38 -1.16
N LEU A 47 8.16 -4.74 0.13
CA LEU A 47 9.47 -4.85 0.77
C LEU A 47 10.24 -6.02 0.14
N PRO A 48 11.52 -5.83 -0.22
CA PRO A 48 12.34 -6.88 -0.83
C PRO A 48 12.61 -8.08 0.11
N PHE A 49 12.16 -7.99 1.36
CA PHE A 49 12.22 -9.06 2.38
C PHE A 49 10.87 -9.74 2.61
N ALA A 50 9.81 -9.35 1.88
CA ALA A 50 8.52 -9.99 1.98
C ALA A 50 8.58 -11.37 1.31
N SER A 51 8.32 -12.41 2.10
CA SER A 51 8.17 -13.77 1.58
C SER A 51 7.12 -13.75 0.44
N PRO A 52 7.43 -14.29 -0.75
CA PRO A 52 6.48 -14.34 -1.84
C PRO A 52 5.21 -15.08 -1.37
N PRO A 53 4.01 -14.63 -1.78
CA PRO A 53 2.77 -15.30 -1.38
C PRO A 53 2.87 -16.78 -1.77
N PRO A 54 2.41 -17.71 -0.92
CA PRO A 54 2.44 -19.12 -1.24
C PRO A 54 1.71 -19.33 -2.58
N PRO A 55 2.26 -20.17 -3.47
CA PRO A 55 1.57 -20.50 -4.70
C PRO A 55 0.16 -20.97 -4.34
N PRO A 56 -0.88 -20.59 -5.11
CA PRO A 56 -2.20 -21.14 -4.90
C PRO A 56 -2.02 -22.66 -4.90
N LEU A 57 -2.34 -23.30 -3.77
CA LEU A 57 -2.41 -24.73 -3.65
C LEU A 57 -3.45 -25.17 -4.67
N ALA A 58 -2.97 -25.48 -5.88
CA ALA A 58 -3.68 -26.20 -6.90
C ALA A 58 -3.88 -27.62 -6.35
N LEU A 59 -4.80 -27.73 -5.40
CA LEU A 59 -5.51 -28.95 -5.14
C LEU A 59 -6.12 -29.33 -6.49
N THR A 60 -5.58 -30.39 -7.11
CA THR A 60 -6.08 -31.07 -8.31
C THR A 60 -6.05 -30.27 -9.63
N ALA A 61 -4.93 -30.33 -10.35
CA ALA A 61 -4.95 -30.31 -11.81
C ALA A 61 -3.76 -31.11 -12.35
N THR A 62 -3.93 -32.42 -12.43
CA THR A 62 -3.21 -33.25 -13.39
C THR A 62 -3.21 -32.55 -14.77
N PRO A 63 -2.06 -32.37 -15.44
CA PRO A 63 -2.07 -31.87 -16.81
C PRO A 63 -2.83 -32.87 -17.69
N PRO A 64 -3.77 -32.42 -18.56
CA PRO A 64 -4.33 -33.32 -19.57
C PRO A 64 -3.20 -33.74 -20.53
N PRO A 65 -3.09 -35.04 -20.87
CA PRO A 65 -2.11 -35.50 -21.84
C PRO A 65 -2.38 -34.90 -23.24
N PRO A 66 -1.34 -34.58 -24.03
CA PRO A 66 -1.50 -34.03 -25.37
C PRO A 66 -2.10 -35.06 -26.36
N PRO A 67 -3.03 -34.65 -27.24
CA PRO A 67 -3.64 -35.54 -28.23
C PRO A 67 -2.76 -35.71 -29.48
N GLN A 68 -1.58 -36.33 -29.35
CA GLN A 68 -0.65 -36.48 -30.48
C GLN A 68 -0.07 -37.89 -30.72
N ALA A 69 -0.68 -38.96 -30.19
CA ALA A 69 -0.09 -40.31 -30.34
C ALA A 69 -1.08 -41.47 -30.54
N ALA A 70 -2.16 -41.26 -31.30
CA ALA A 70 -3.03 -42.32 -31.82
C ALA A 70 -3.76 -41.72 -33.04
N VAL A 71 -3.63 -42.13 -34.30
CA VAL A 71 -3.35 -43.43 -34.89
C VAL A 71 -2.84 -43.17 -36.32
N LEU A 72 -1.60 -43.53 -36.61
CA LEU A 72 -1.13 -43.88 -37.95
C LEU A 72 -0.96 -45.40 -37.95
N THR A 73 -2.05 -46.16 -38.03
CA THR A 73 -2.03 -47.59 -38.40
C THR A 73 -3.40 -48.04 -38.93
N SER A 74 -3.37 -48.62 -40.13
CA SER A 74 -4.41 -49.33 -40.90
C SER A 74 -5.30 -48.52 -41.84
#